data_AF-A0A3M2AS10-F1
#
_entry.id   AF-A0A3M2AS10-F1
#
_cell.length_a   1.000
_cell.length_b   1.000
_cell.length_c   1.000
_cell.angle_alpha   90.00
_cell.angle_beta   90.00
_cell.angle_gamma   90.00
#
_symmetry.space_group_name_H-M   'P 1'
#
loop_
_entity.id
_entity.type
_entity.pdbx_description
1 polymer ?
#
loop_
_entity_poly.entity_id
_entity_poly.type
_entity_poly.pdbx_seq_one_letter_code
_entity_poly.pdbx_strand_id
1 'polypeptide(L)' 'MNLRGVIHGRTIELEEDPHLPDGTTVEVELSVPSTNPFWGLLHDYADLLSEIEQEVMTERERTRWRSPNGEGTD' A
#
# COMPACT_ATOMS: atom_id res chain seq x y z
N MET A 1 -13.26 13.66 23.04
CA MET A 1 -13.13 12.22 23.30
C MET A 1 -12.68 11.59 21.99
N ASN A 2 -11.58 10.83 21.98
CA ASN A 2 -11.09 10.20 20.75
C ASN A 2 -11.52 8.73 20.76
N LEU A 3 -12.41 8.39 19.85
CA LEU A 3 -12.91 7.02 19.66
C LEU A 3 -12.20 6.38 18.48
N ARG A 4 -11.95 5.08 18.58
CA ARG A 4 -11.39 4.27 17.50
C ARG A 4 -12.49 3.49 16.80
N GLY A 5 -12.28 3.24 15.53
CA GLY A 5 -13.23 2.51 14.71
C GLY A 5 -12.66 2.12 13.36
N VAL A 6 -13.45 1.33 12.63
CA VAL A 6 -13.12 0.84 11.29
C VAL A 6 -14.16 1.34 10.30
N ILE A 7 -13.70 1.70 9.10
CA ILE A 7 -14.58 2.16 8.02
C ILE A 7 -15.06 0.95 7.21
N HIS A 8 -16.38 0.76 7.16
CA HIS A 8 -17.05 -0.23 6.33
C HIS A 8 -17.88 0.47 5.24
N GLY A 9 -17.25 0.72 4.09
CA GLY A 9 -17.86 1.43 2.98
C GLY A 9 -18.17 2.89 3.34
N ARG A 10 -19.40 3.17 3.76
CA ARG A 10 -19.88 4.51 4.17
C ARG A 10 -20.20 4.62 5.65
N THR A 11 -20.05 3.54 6.40
CA THR A 11 -20.34 3.47 7.83
C THR A 11 -19.04 3.41 8.62
N ILE A 12 -18.96 4.13 9.73
CA ILE A 12 -17.87 4.02 10.70
C ILE A 12 -18.39 3.18 11.87
N GLU A 13 -17.78 2.02 12.11
CA GLU A 13 -18.07 1.19 13.27
C GLU A 13 -17.06 1.51 14.36
N LEU A 14 -17.54 1.95 15.52
CA LEU A 14 -16.69 2.32 16.66
C LEU A 14 -16.45 1.09 17.54
N GLU A 15 -15.25 0.99 18.12
CA GLU A 15 -14.89 -0.08 19.07
C GLU A 15 -15.67 0.04 20.38
N GLU A 16 -16.02 1.26 20.78
CA GLU A 16 -16.75 1.59 22.00
C GLU A 16 -18.02 2.39 21.65
N ASP A 17 -19.07 2.22 22.46
CA ASP A 17 -20.30 3.01 22.34
C ASP A 17 -20.02 4.49 22.68
N PRO A 18 -20.28 5.44 21.76
CA PRO A 18 -20.07 6.86 22.03
C PRO A 18 -21.05 7.43 23.06
N HIS A 19 -22.08 6.68 23.47
CA HIS A 19 -23.14 7.11 24.38
C HIS A 19 -23.85 8.39 23.92
N LEU A 20 -23.95 8.57 22.60
CA LEU A 20 -24.65 9.68 21.99
C LEU A 20 -26.09 9.27 21.68
N PRO A 21 -27.08 10.15 21.92
CA PRO A 21 -28.46 9.84 21.56
C PRO A 21 -28.64 9.79 20.03
N ASP A 22 -29.61 9.00 19.59
CA ASP A 22 -29.94 8.85 18.18
C ASP A 22 -30.27 10.20 17.53
N GLY A 23 -29.77 10.40 16.31
CA GLY A 23 -29.97 11.65 15.55
C GLY A 23 -29.01 12.78 15.92
N THR A 24 -28.04 12.55 16.81
CA THR A 24 -26.98 13.52 17.11
C THR A 24 -26.11 13.75 15.87
N THR A 25 -26.01 15.00 15.43
CA THR A 25 -25.05 15.40 14.40
C THR A 25 -23.64 15.41 14.99
N VAL A 26 -22.70 14.75 14.32
CA VAL A 26 -21.29 14.70 14.74
C VAL A 26 -20.37 15.13 13.60
N GLU A 27 -19.25 15.74 13.95
CA GLU A 27 -18.13 16.01 13.04
C GLU A 27 -17.06 14.94 13.27
N VAL A 28 -16.48 14.43 12.18
CA VAL A 28 -15.50 13.35 12.22
C VAL A 28 -14.19 13.83 11.60
N GLU A 29 -13.12 13.83 12.40
CA GLU A 29 -11.76 14.06 11.92
C GLU A 29 -11.09 12.71 11.62
N LEU A 30 -10.75 12.48 10.34
CA LEU A 30 -10.15 11.23 9.89
C LEU A 30 -8.62 11.34 9.86
N SER A 31 -7.95 10.64 10.78
CA SER A 31 -6.50 10.47 10.76
C SER A 31 -6.15 9.12 10.16
N VAL A 32 -5.79 9.09 8.87
CA VAL A 32 -5.26 7.89 8.23
C VAL A 32 -3.74 7.88 8.41
N PRO A 33 -3.15 6.84 9.03
CA PRO A 33 -1.69 6.75 9.13
C PRO A 33 -1.09 6.76 7.72
N SER A 34 -0.27 7.78 7.45
CA SER A 34 0.40 7.98 6.15
C SER A 34 1.55 6.99 5.93
N THR A 35 2.05 6.39 7.01
CA THR A 35 3.10 5.39 6.96
C THR A 35 2.46 4.03 6.73
N ASN A 36 2.63 3.49 5.53
CA ASN A 36 2.29 2.10 5.26
C ASN A 36 3.00 1.23 6.33
N PRO A 37 2.27 0.39 7.08
CA PRO A 37 2.80 -0.36 8.22
C PRO A 37 3.91 -1.34 7.83
N PHE A 38 4.05 -1.64 6.54
CA PHE A 38 5.11 -2.48 5.99
C PHE A 38 6.40 -1.71 5.66
N TRP A 39 6.38 -0.37 5.62
CA TRP A 39 7.55 0.43 5.20
C TRP A 39 8.64 0.48 6.26
N GLY A 40 8.32 0.20 7.53
CA GLY A 40 9.32 -0.03 8.58
C GLY A 40 9.90 -1.44 8.57
N LEU A 41 9.13 -2.44 8.12
CA LEU A 41 9.59 -3.83 8.04
C LEU A 41 10.65 -4.01 6.94
N LEU A 42 10.53 -3.26 5.83
CA LEU A 42 11.47 -3.32 4.73
C LEU A 42 12.79 -2.59 4.99
N HIS A 43 12.87 -1.78 6.05
CA HIS A 43 14.13 -1.12 6.43
C HIS A 43 15.20 -2.16 6.82
N ASP A 44 14.80 -3.20 7.55
CA ASP A 44 15.67 -4.32 7.92
C ASP A 44 16.12 -5.17 6.71
N TYR A 45 15.42 -5.02 5.58
CA TYR A 45 15.70 -5.70 4.32
C TYR A 45 16.19 -4.75 3.23
N ALA A 46 16.62 -3.53 3.57
CA ALA A 46 17.07 -2.55 2.58
C ALA A 46 18.21 -3.10 1.70
N ASP A 47 19.13 -3.86 2.30
CA ASP A 47 20.22 -4.52 1.58
C ASP A 47 19.70 -5.65 0.68
N LEU A 48 18.77 -6.47 1.16
CA LEU A 48 18.13 -7.55 0.39
C LEU A 48 17.32 -6.99 -0.79
N LEU A 49 16.60 -5.88 -0.60
CA LEU A 49 15.86 -5.21 -1.67
C LEU A 49 16.81 -4.63 -2.73
N SER A 50 17.94 -4.07 -2.30
CA SER A 50 18.98 -3.56 -3.21
C SER A 50 19.63 -4.69 -4.02
N GLU A 51 19.86 -5.85 -3.39
CA GLU A 51 20.39 -7.05 -4.05
C GLU A 51 19.40 -7.58 -5.11
N ILE A 52 18.12 -7.71 -4.76
CA ILE A 52 17.06 -8.14 -5.69
C ILE A 52 16.94 -7.15 -6.85
N GLU A 53 16.97 -5.84 -6.58
CA GLU A 53 16.91 -4.83 -7.63
C GLU A 53 18.09 -4.96 -8.61
N GLN A 54 19.31 -5.14 -8.10
CA GLN A 54 20.49 -5.34 -8.95
C GLN A 54 20.40 -6.63 -9.77
N GLU A 55 19.92 -7.72 -9.18
CA GLU A 55 19.74 -8.99 -9.88
C GLU A 55 18.71 -8.83 -11.01
N VAL A 56 17.56 -8.20 -10.74
CA VAL A 56 16.52 -7.94 -11.75
C VAL A 56 17.02 -7.04 -12.87
N MET A 57 17.75 -5.95 -12.55
CA MET A 57 18.29 -5.05 -13.58
C MET A 57 19.37 -5.75 -14.41
N THR A 58 20.25 -6.54 -13.78
CA THR A 58 21.27 -7.34 -14.47
C THR A 58 20.64 -8.37 -15.38
N GLU A 59 19.60 -9.08 -14.91
CA GLU A 59 18.89 -10.07 -15.70
C GLU A 59 18.11 -9.42 -16.86
N ARG A 60 17.57 -8.23 -16.65
CA ARG A 60 16.95 -7.41 -17.71
C ARG A 60 17.96 -6.95 -18.77
N GLU A 61 19.18 -6.62 -18.38
CA GLU A 61 20.25 -6.27 -19.33
C GLU A 61 20.75 -7.48 -20.12
N ARG A 62 20.85 -8.64 -19.45
CA ARG A 62 21.23 -9.92 -20.09
C ARG A 62 20.15 -10.45 -21.00
N THR A 63 18.90 -10.32 -20.57
CA THR A 63 17.73 -10.58 -21.39
C THR A 63 17.57 -9.39 -22.33
N ARG A 64 18.41 -9.33 -23.37
CA ARG A 64 18.11 -8.54 -24.55
C ARG A 64 16.79 -9.09 -25.08
N TRP A 65 15.67 -8.46 -24.72
CA TRP A 65 14.35 -8.81 -25.22
C TRP A 65 14.52 -8.92 -26.73
N ARG A 66 14.28 -10.12 -27.29
CA ARG A 66 14.35 -10.33 -28.73
C ARG A 66 13.57 -9.18 -29.34
N SER A 67 14.26 -8.32 -30.10
CA SER A 67 13.59 -7.27 -30.84
C SER A 67 12.47 -7.95 -31.63
N PRO A 68 11.24 -7.43 -31.62
CA PRO A 68 10.21 -7.94 -32.51
C PRO A 68 10.51 -7.43 -33.92
N ASN A 69 11.70 -7.71 -34.45
CA ASN A 69 11.91 -7.73 -35.89
C ASN A 69 11.45 -9.10 -36.35
N GLY A 70 10.13 -9.21 -36.54
CA GLY A 70 9.59 -10.10 -37.52
C GLY A 70 10.11 -9.66 -38.88
N GLU A 71 11.30 -10.15 -39.23
CA GLU A 71 11.72 -10.21 -40.63
C GLU A 71 10.94 -11.36 -41.25
N GLY A 72 9.74 -11.03 -41.74
CA GLY A 72 9.13 -11.80 -42.80
C GLY A 72 9.88 -11.47 -44.07
N THR A 73 10.74 -12.38 -44.52
CA THR A 73 11.28 -12.38 -45.88
C THR A 73 11.32 -13.82 -46.39
N ASP A 74 10.48 -14.03 -47.42
CA ASP A 74 10.33 -15.15 -48.38
C ASP A 74 10.21 -16.61 -47.90
#